data_AF-A0A553EPL6-F1
#
_entry.id   AF-A0A553EPL6-F1
#
_cell.length_a   1.000
_cell.length_b   1.000
_cell.length_c   1.000
_cell.angle_alpha   90.00
_cell.angle_beta   90.00
_cell.angle_gamma   90.00
#
_symmetry.space_group_name_H-M   'P 1'
#
loop_
_entity.id
_entity.type
_entity.pdbx_description
1 polymer ?
#
loop_
_entity_poly.entity_id
_entity_poly.type
_entity_poly.pdbx_seq_one_letter_code
_entity_poly.pdbx_strand_id
1 'polypeptide(L)'
;MKKQYVSLLAIILSVSGFLFSCHDKMNKNTGALQFDSIQVNETAHLFSDTAKPACNIIINFAYPVKSSDDMLKDSLNAYFISACFGDKYIGEKPEEVVKQYTENYISEYRRDLEPMYTEDEKDKEDESSIGAWYSYYKGIESHVQLYDKDLLVYRIDYNEYTGGAHGIYMATFLNIDLTLMRPLRLDDIFVGDYKDALTDLIWNQLMADNKVTTHEALEDMGYASTGDIAPTENFYLSKEGVTFYYNVYDITPYSMGPVKVTIPFSMMEHLLGSNPILGELKN
;
A
#
# COMPACT_ATOMS: atom_id res chain seq x y z
N MET A 1 -74.87 -17.75 -40.09
CA MET A 1 -74.23 -17.76 -38.77
C MET A 1 -72.98 -18.63 -38.81
N LYS A 2 -71.81 -18.02 -38.55
CA LYS A 2 -70.53 -18.54 -37.98
C LYS A 2 -69.90 -19.80 -38.60
N LYS A 3 -68.59 -19.92 -38.82
CA LYS A 3 -67.40 -19.04 -38.69
C LYS A 3 -66.25 -19.78 -39.41
N GLN A 4 -65.33 -19.03 -40.00
CA GLN A 4 -64.03 -19.47 -40.54
C GLN A 4 -63.20 -20.20 -39.47
N TYR A 5 -62.23 -21.02 -39.88
CA TYR A 5 -60.79 -20.83 -39.60
C TYR A 5 -59.95 -21.74 -40.51
N VAL A 6 -59.06 -21.09 -41.27
CA VAL A 6 -57.96 -21.66 -42.06
C VAL A 6 -56.77 -21.82 -41.11
N SER A 7 -55.98 -22.90 -41.24
CA SER A 7 -54.58 -22.82 -40.86
C SER A 7 -53.72 -23.74 -41.72
N LEU A 8 -52.90 -23.10 -42.55
CA LEU A 8 -51.90 -23.66 -43.44
C LEU A 8 -50.63 -23.93 -42.61
N LEU A 9 -50.11 -25.16 -42.62
CA LEU A 9 -48.87 -25.51 -41.94
C LEU A 9 -47.68 -25.12 -42.84
N ALA A 10 -46.92 -24.10 -42.46
CA ALA A 10 -45.68 -23.70 -43.13
C ALA A 10 -44.48 -24.34 -42.42
N ILE A 11 -43.69 -25.10 -43.17
CA ILE A 11 -42.42 -25.69 -42.72
C ILE A 11 -41.34 -24.60 -42.84
N ILE A 12 -40.72 -24.22 -41.71
CA ILE A 12 -39.55 -23.34 -41.68
C ILE A 12 -38.36 -24.14 -41.17
N LEU A 13 -37.41 -24.40 -42.08
CA LEU A 13 -36.04 -24.82 -41.78
C LEU A 13 -35.26 -23.60 -41.31
N SER A 14 -34.95 -23.51 -40.02
CA SER A 14 -34.02 -22.49 -39.49
C SER A 14 -32.65 -23.12 -39.26
N VAL A 15 -31.76 -22.92 -40.23
CA VAL A 15 -30.31 -23.00 -40.05
C VAL A 15 -29.90 -21.75 -39.27
N SER A 16 -29.80 -21.86 -37.94
CA SER A 16 -29.22 -20.80 -37.12
C SER A 16 -27.70 -20.95 -37.16
N GLY A 17 -27.09 -20.14 -38.02
CA GLY A 17 -25.64 -19.96 -38.08
C GLY A 17 -25.10 -19.42 -36.76
N PHE A 18 -23.95 -19.94 -36.37
CA PHE A 18 -23.11 -19.35 -35.33
C PHE A 18 -22.66 -17.97 -35.81
N LEU A 19 -23.33 -16.92 -35.34
CA LEU A 19 -22.78 -15.58 -35.37
C LEU A 19 -21.79 -15.48 -34.20
N PHE A 20 -20.51 -15.67 -34.49
CA PHE A 20 -19.44 -15.17 -33.65
C PHE A 20 -19.55 -13.63 -33.66
N SER A 21 -20.17 -13.10 -32.61
CA SER A 21 -20.26 -11.66 -32.39
C SER A 21 -18.89 -11.11 -32.03
N CYS A 22 -18.57 -10.00 -32.66
CA CYS A 22 -17.31 -9.28 -32.63
C CYS A 22 -16.87 -8.81 -31.22
N HIS A 23 -15.56 -8.95 -30.98
CA HIS A 23 -14.68 -7.95 -30.36
C HIS A 23 -15.06 -7.38 -28.97
N ASP A 24 -14.74 -8.15 -27.91
CA ASP A 24 -14.35 -7.52 -26.64
C ASP A 24 -12.90 -7.01 -26.76
N LYS A 25 -12.72 -5.82 -27.33
CA LYS A 25 -11.61 -4.95 -26.92
C LYS A 25 -11.98 -4.32 -25.57
N MET A 26 -12.21 -5.15 -24.56
CA MET A 26 -12.11 -4.66 -23.18
C MET A 26 -10.64 -4.32 -22.99
N ASN A 27 -10.32 -3.11 -22.56
CA ASN A 27 -8.99 -2.79 -22.02
C ASN A 27 -8.74 -3.79 -20.89
N LYS A 28 -7.97 -4.85 -21.18
CA LYS A 28 -7.62 -5.86 -20.20
C LYS A 28 -6.39 -5.35 -19.49
N ASN A 29 -6.46 -5.23 -18.17
CA ASN A 29 -5.30 -4.93 -17.37
C ASN A 29 -4.22 -6.01 -17.60
N THR A 30 -2.97 -5.57 -17.65
CA THR A 30 -1.82 -6.44 -17.90
C THR A 30 -1.73 -7.51 -16.82
N GLY A 31 -1.56 -8.77 -17.27
CA GLY A 31 -1.51 -9.94 -16.39
C GLY A 31 -2.86 -10.53 -15.96
N ALA A 32 -4.00 -9.86 -16.20
CA ALA A 32 -5.32 -10.33 -15.74
C ALA A 32 -5.31 -10.82 -14.27
N LEU A 33 -4.64 -10.04 -13.40
CA LEU A 33 -4.32 -10.40 -12.03
C LEU A 33 -5.61 -10.57 -11.21
N GLN A 34 -5.63 -11.60 -10.37
CA GLN A 34 -6.64 -11.79 -9.32
C GLN A 34 -5.92 -11.83 -7.99
N PHE A 35 -6.45 -11.11 -7.01
CA PHE A 35 -5.85 -10.95 -5.69
C PHE A 35 -6.72 -11.64 -4.63
N ASP A 36 -6.07 -12.08 -3.57
CA ASP A 36 -6.68 -12.50 -2.30
C ASP A 36 -5.84 -11.92 -1.16
N SER A 37 -6.23 -12.16 0.10
CA SER A 37 -5.39 -11.79 1.24
C SER A 37 -5.26 -12.87 2.30
N ILE A 38 -4.08 -12.91 2.94
CA ILE A 38 -3.82 -13.73 4.12
C ILE A 38 -4.05 -12.85 5.35
N GLN A 39 -4.89 -13.32 6.28
CA GLN A 39 -5.23 -12.60 7.50
C GLN A 39 -4.71 -13.34 8.74
N VAL A 40 -4.05 -12.60 9.62
CA VAL A 40 -3.57 -13.05 10.94
C VAL A 40 -4.02 -12.02 11.97
N ASN A 41 -4.50 -12.49 13.11
CA ASN A 41 -4.71 -11.69 14.31
C ASN A 41 -4.35 -12.57 15.51
N GLU A 42 -3.12 -12.44 15.97
CA GLU A 42 -2.54 -13.32 16.99
C GLU A 42 -2.14 -12.50 18.22
N THR A 43 -2.44 -13.06 19.39
CA THR A 43 -2.03 -12.49 20.68
C THR A 43 -1.21 -13.52 21.43
N ALA A 44 0.01 -13.15 21.81
CA ALA A 44 0.92 -14.03 22.53
C ALA A 44 1.39 -13.38 23.82
N HIS A 45 1.02 -14.01 24.93
CA HIS A 45 1.41 -13.56 26.26
C HIS A 45 2.83 -14.02 26.62
N LEU A 46 3.54 -13.21 27.44
CA LEU A 46 4.78 -13.61 28.10
C LEU A 46 4.56 -14.89 28.92
N PHE A 47 5.54 -15.78 28.92
CA PHE A 47 5.53 -17.08 29.59
C PHE A 47 4.34 -17.99 29.20
N SER A 48 3.63 -17.63 28.13
CA SER A 48 2.36 -18.26 27.74
C SER A 48 1.29 -18.23 28.84
N ASP A 49 1.31 -17.19 29.69
CA ASP A 49 0.34 -16.97 30.78
C ASP A 49 -0.59 -15.81 30.44
N THR A 50 -1.89 -16.08 30.29
CA THR A 50 -2.90 -15.06 29.93
C THR A 50 -3.05 -13.93 30.95
N ALA A 51 -2.54 -14.10 32.17
CA ALA A 51 -2.49 -13.02 33.17
C ALA A 51 -1.33 -12.04 32.97
N LYS A 52 -0.37 -12.36 32.08
CA LYS A 52 0.81 -11.53 31.80
C LYS A 52 0.57 -10.63 30.58
N PRO A 53 1.38 -9.56 30.39
CA PRO A 53 1.36 -8.76 29.18
C PRO A 53 1.54 -9.60 27.91
N ALA A 54 1.11 -9.05 26.78
CA ALA A 54 1.16 -9.73 25.49
C ALA A 54 1.67 -8.82 24.38
N CYS A 55 2.17 -9.44 23.31
CA CYS A 55 2.18 -8.82 22.00
C CYS A 55 0.89 -9.18 21.24
N ASN A 56 0.46 -8.26 20.39
CA ASN A 56 -0.57 -8.51 19.38
C ASN A 56 0.00 -8.20 17.99
N ILE A 57 -0.19 -9.12 17.06
CA ILE A 57 0.21 -8.95 15.66
C ILE A 57 -1.00 -9.14 14.75
N ILE A 58 -1.22 -8.15 13.90
CA ILE A 58 -2.27 -8.14 12.88
C ILE A 58 -1.59 -8.05 11.51
N ILE A 59 -1.88 -9.01 10.64
CA ILE A 59 -1.41 -9.00 9.26
C ILE A 59 -2.62 -9.16 8.35
N ASN A 60 -2.75 -8.28 7.35
CA ASN A 60 -3.66 -8.45 6.23
C ASN A 60 -2.87 -8.24 4.95
N PHE A 61 -2.35 -9.34 4.38
CA PHE A 61 -1.42 -9.30 3.26
C PHE A 61 -2.12 -9.64 1.94
N ALA A 62 -2.38 -8.63 1.10
CA ALA A 62 -2.94 -8.83 -0.23
C ALA A 62 -1.87 -9.30 -1.24
N TYR A 63 -2.16 -10.32 -2.04
CA TYR A 63 -1.20 -10.87 -2.99
C TYR A 63 -1.90 -11.45 -4.24
N PRO A 64 -1.21 -11.49 -5.41
CA PRO A 64 -1.82 -12.04 -6.60
C PRO A 64 -1.82 -13.57 -6.54
N VAL A 65 -3.02 -14.16 -6.48
CA VAL A 65 -3.26 -15.62 -6.48
C VAL A 65 -3.33 -16.20 -7.88
N LYS A 66 -3.65 -15.38 -8.89
CA LYS A 66 -3.75 -15.80 -10.29
C LYS A 66 -3.30 -14.70 -11.23
N SER A 67 -2.69 -15.12 -12.35
CA SER A 67 -2.29 -14.25 -13.46
C SER A 67 -2.37 -15.05 -14.76
N SER A 68 -2.47 -14.35 -15.89
CA SER A 68 -2.20 -14.93 -17.21
C SER A 68 -0.71 -15.02 -17.53
N ASP A 69 0.14 -14.39 -16.70
CA ASP A 69 1.59 -14.38 -16.78
C ASP A 69 2.17 -14.72 -15.39
N ASP A 70 2.72 -15.93 -15.25
CA ASP A 70 3.28 -16.42 -13.99
C ASP A 70 4.54 -15.66 -13.57
N MET A 71 5.36 -15.19 -14.52
CA MET A 71 6.56 -14.41 -14.20
C MET A 71 6.20 -13.07 -13.58
N LEU A 72 5.17 -12.40 -14.12
CA LEU A 72 4.63 -11.18 -13.51
C LEU A 72 4.11 -11.45 -12.10
N LYS A 73 3.32 -12.51 -11.92
CA LYS A 73 2.77 -12.91 -10.62
C LYS A 73 3.89 -13.14 -9.59
N ASP A 74 4.95 -13.83 -9.99
CA ASP A 74 6.07 -14.15 -9.11
C ASP A 74 6.90 -12.90 -8.77
N SER A 75 7.13 -12.01 -9.74
CA SER A 75 7.79 -10.72 -9.51
C SER A 75 7.00 -9.85 -8.51
N LEU A 76 5.69 -9.73 -8.70
CA LEU A 76 4.81 -8.99 -7.80
C LEU A 76 4.83 -9.56 -6.37
N ASN A 77 4.74 -10.88 -6.23
CA ASN A 77 4.85 -11.54 -4.92
C ASN A 77 6.19 -11.23 -4.25
N ALA A 78 7.31 -11.25 -4.99
CA ALA A 78 8.62 -10.92 -4.45
C ALA A 78 8.69 -9.48 -3.91
N TYR A 79 8.19 -8.49 -4.66
CA TYR A 79 8.14 -7.10 -4.21
C TYR A 79 7.21 -6.90 -3.01
N PHE A 80 6.04 -7.53 -3.00
CA PHE A 80 5.08 -7.41 -1.89
C PHE A 80 5.62 -8.04 -0.61
N ILE A 81 6.25 -9.22 -0.71
CA ILE A 81 6.90 -9.89 0.41
C ILE A 81 8.06 -9.05 0.95
N SER A 82 8.94 -8.58 0.07
CA SER A 82 10.07 -7.72 0.45
C SER A 82 9.59 -6.47 1.19
N ALA A 83 8.60 -5.76 0.65
CA ALA A 83 8.12 -4.52 1.22
C ALA A 83 7.36 -4.69 2.54
N CYS A 84 6.64 -5.81 2.74
CA CYS A 84 5.87 -6.05 3.96
C CYS A 84 6.68 -6.75 5.06
N PHE A 85 7.58 -7.68 4.69
CA PHE A 85 8.21 -8.61 5.62
C PHE A 85 9.74 -8.61 5.56
N GLY A 86 10.34 -8.04 4.51
CA GLY A 86 11.78 -7.94 4.29
C GLY A 86 12.35 -8.98 3.33
N ASP A 87 13.51 -8.66 2.75
CA ASP A 87 14.12 -9.41 1.63
C ASP A 87 14.45 -10.87 1.95
N LYS A 88 14.64 -11.21 3.23
CA LYS A 88 14.98 -12.58 3.65
C LYS A 88 13.90 -13.62 3.31
N TYR A 89 12.66 -13.17 3.06
CA TYR A 89 11.52 -14.02 2.75
C TYR A 89 11.23 -14.16 1.24
N ILE A 90 12.00 -13.49 0.38
CA ILE A 90 11.79 -13.55 -1.07
C ILE A 90 11.99 -14.99 -1.57
N GLY A 91 11.04 -15.46 -2.40
CA GLY A 91 11.06 -16.79 -3.00
C GLY A 91 10.27 -17.85 -2.23
N GLU A 92 9.83 -17.53 -1.01
CA GLU A 92 8.89 -18.36 -0.26
C GLU A 92 7.43 -18.10 -0.65
N LYS A 93 6.55 -19.03 -0.29
CA LYS A 93 5.11 -18.86 -0.53
C LYS A 93 4.53 -17.86 0.46
N PRO A 94 3.62 -16.95 0.05
CA PRO A 94 2.97 -15.98 0.92
C PRO A 94 2.46 -16.56 2.24
N GLU A 95 1.81 -17.73 2.21
CA GLU A 95 1.25 -18.38 3.40
C GLU A 95 2.34 -18.80 4.40
N GLU A 96 3.49 -19.27 3.89
CA GLU A 96 4.62 -19.68 4.72
C GLU A 96 5.38 -18.45 5.26
N VAL A 97 5.54 -17.40 4.45
CA VAL A 97 6.15 -16.14 4.88
C VAL A 97 5.37 -15.53 6.04
N VAL A 98 4.05 -15.38 5.90
CA VAL A 98 3.20 -14.79 6.94
C VAL A 98 3.25 -15.61 8.23
N LYS A 99 3.23 -16.94 8.11
CA LYS A 99 3.37 -17.85 9.25
C LYS A 99 4.72 -17.67 9.95
N GLN A 100 5.83 -17.77 9.22
CA GLN A 100 7.17 -17.61 9.80
C GLN A 100 7.39 -16.23 10.39
N TYR A 101 6.90 -15.17 9.74
CA TYR A 101 7.00 -13.80 10.25
C TYR A 101 6.27 -13.67 11.59
N THR A 102 5.06 -14.23 11.69
CA THR A 102 4.25 -14.24 12.91
C THR A 102 4.94 -15.01 14.03
N GLU A 103 5.42 -16.22 13.75
CA GLU A 103 6.15 -17.07 14.72
C GLU A 103 7.43 -16.39 15.22
N ASN A 104 8.20 -15.77 14.31
CA ASN A 104 9.42 -15.06 14.66
C ASN A 104 9.11 -13.84 15.54
N TYR A 105 8.13 -13.02 15.18
CA TYR A 105 7.75 -11.85 15.99
C TYR A 105 7.37 -12.25 17.42
N ILE A 106 6.55 -13.29 17.58
CA ILE A 106 6.14 -13.81 18.88
C ILE A 106 7.34 -14.37 19.66
N SER A 107 8.22 -15.12 18.99
CA SER A 107 9.40 -15.70 19.61
C SER A 107 10.39 -14.62 20.07
N GLU A 108 10.60 -13.57 19.27
CA GLU A 108 11.48 -12.45 19.62
C GLU A 108 10.91 -11.66 20.79
N TYR A 109 9.61 -11.33 20.75
CA TYR A 109 8.91 -10.69 21.86
C TYR A 109 9.14 -11.42 23.19
N ARG A 110 8.87 -12.74 23.23
CA ARG A 110 9.06 -13.54 24.44
C ARG A 110 10.53 -13.63 24.86
N ARG A 111 11.42 -13.97 23.92
CA ARG A 111 12.85 -14.15 24.20
C ARG A 111 13.46 -12.90 24.82
N ASP A 112 13.08 -11.73 24.31
CA ASP A 112 13.71 -10.47 24.72
C ASP A 112 13.07 -9.91 26.00
N LEU A 113 11.74 -10.06 26.16
CA LEU A 113 11.02 -9.43 27.26
C LEU A 113 10.76 -10.33 28.47
N GLU A 114 10.72 -11.66 28.35
CA GLU A 114 10.53 -12.55 29.50
C GLU A 114 11.65 -12.39 30.56
N PRO A 115 12.94 -12.32 30.20
CA PRO A 115 14.00 -12.08 31.19
C PRO A 115 13.89 -10.69 31.84
N MET A 116 13.55 -9.66 31.06
CA MET A 116 13.39 -8.29 31.55
C MET A 116 12.20 -8.19 32.51
N TYR A 117 11.06 -8.76 32.13
CA TYR A 117 9.85 -8.78 32.96
C TYR A 117 10.10 -9.50 34.29
N THR A 118 10.83 -10.62 34.26
CA THR A 118 11.18 -11.37 35.47
C THR A 118 12.04 -10.54 36.43
N GLU A 119 12.91 -9.69 35.92
CA GLU A 119 13.74 -8.81 36.74
C GLU A 119 12.91 -7.67 37.32
N ASP A 120 12.17 -6.94 36.49
CA ASP A 120 11.32 -5.83 36.92
C ASP A 120 10.25 -6.29 37.93
N GLU A 121 9.73 -7.52 37.77
CA GLU A 121 8.74 -8.09 38.70
C GLU A 121 9.28 -8.27 40.12
N LYS A 122 10.59 -8.48 40.31
CA LYS A 122 11.19 -8.60 41.66
C LYS A 122 11.21 -7.28 42.40
N ASP A 123 11.33 -6.19 41.67
CA ASP A 123 11.47 -4.82 42.20
C ASP A 123 10.14 -4.04 42.15
N LYS A 124 9.02 -4.72 41.83
CA LYS A 124 7.72 -4.07 41.65
C LYS A 124 7.13 -3.55 42.96
N GLU A 125 6.78 -2.26 43.00
CA GLU A 125 5.95 -1.70 44.08
C GLU A 125 4.45 -2.01 43.87
N ASP A 126 4.00 -2.15 42.62
CA ASP A 126 2.64 -2.55 42.22
C ASP A 126 2.66 -3.29 40.85
N GLU A 127 1.70 -4.18 40.60
CA GLU A 127 1.55 -4.93 39.35
C GLU A 127 1.17 -4.03 38.16
N SER A 128 0.42 -2.95 38.41
CA SER A 128 -0.07 -2.08 37.35
C SER A 128 1.01 -1.20 36.71
N SER A 129 2.13 -0.97 37.40
CA SER A 129 3.17 -0.03 36.95
C SER A 129 4.08 -0.59 35.85
N ILE A 130 4.18 -1.92 35.74
CA ILE A 130 5.11 -2.58 34.80
C ILE A 130 4.38 -3.06 33.55
N GLY A 131 3.15 -3.57 33.65
CA GLY A 131 2.46 -4.24 32.55
C GLY A 131 2.29 -3.41 31.26
N ALA A 132 2.20 -2.08 31.37
CA ALA A 132 2.06 -1.18 30.24
C ALA A 132 3.31 -1.12 29.34
N TRP A 133 4.51 -1.30 29.89
CA TRP A 133 5.76 -1.27 29.11
C TRP A 133 5.98 -2.54 28.28
N TYR A 134 5.27 -3.61 28.60
CA TYR A 134 5.44 -4.93 28.00
C TYR A 134 4.31 -5.30 27.03
N SER A 135 3.35 -4.41 26.81
CA SER A 135 2.23 -4.63 25.88
C SER A 135 2.60 -4.12 24.50
N TYR A 136 2.86 -5.02 23.55
CA TYR A 136 3.35 -4.67 22.20
C TYR A 136 2.24 -4.85 21.16
N TYR A 137 2.25 -4.04 20.11
CA TYR A 137 1.32 -4.14 18.98
C TYR A 137 2.07 -3.98 17.67
N LYS A 138 1.74 -4.78 16.66
CA LYS A 138 2.23 -4.65 15.28
C LYS A 138 1.09 -4.87 14.29
N GLY A 139 0.94 -3.95 13.34
CA GLY A 139 0.01 -4.05 12.23
C GLY A 139 0.74 -3.93 10.89
N ILE A 140 0.47 -4.86 9.98
CA ILE A 140 0.93 -4.82 8.59
C ILE A 140 -0.29 -5.11 7.71
N GLU A 141 -0.84 -4.08 7.09
CA GLU A 141 -2.00 -4.21 6.21
C GLU A 141 -1.63 -3.72 4.81
N SER A 142 -1.95 -4.50 3.80
CA SER A 142 -1.62 -4.17 2.43
C SER A 142 -2.80 -4.42 1.49
N HIS A 143 -2.93 -3.58 0.47
CA HIS A 143 -3.99 -3.71 -0.53
C HIS A 143 -3.61 -3.07 -1.86
N VAL A 144 -4.27 -3.54 -2.92
CA VAL A 144 -4.22 -2.89 -4.24
C VAL A 144 -5.06 -1.62 -4.20
N GLN A 145 -4.41 -0.47 -4.27
CA GLN A 145 -5.07 0.84 -4.31
C GLN A 145 -5.58 1.17 -5.72
N LEU A 146 -4.83 0.80 -6.77
CA LEU A 146 -5.20 0.97 -8.17
C LEU A 146 -4.68 -0.21 -8.99
N TYR A 147 -5.50 -0.73 -9.90
CA TYR A 147 -5.08 -1.66 -10.94
C TYR A 147 -5.77 -1.27 -12.24
N ASP A 148 -5.06 -0.55 -13.10
CA ASP A 148 -5.59 -0.01 -14.35
C ASP A 148 -4.54 -0.17 -15.45
N LYS A 149 -4.90 -0.92 -16.50
CA LYS A 149 -4.03 -1.24 -17.65
C LYS A 149 -2.66 -1.76 -17.21
N ASP A 150 -1.60 -0.97 -17.40
CA ASP A 150 -0.21 -1.32 -17.14
C ASP A 150 0.31 -0.86 -15.77
N LEU A 151 -0.53 -0.20 -14.95
CA LEU A 151 -0.17 0.27 -13.62
C LEU A 151 -0.88 -0.51 -12.51
N LEU A 152 -0.10 -0.92 -11.52
CA LEU A 152 -0.59 -1.40 -10.23
C LEU A 152 -0.01 -0.53 -9.11
N VAL A 153 -0.87 0.18 -8.38
CA VAL A 153 -0.47 0.91 -7.16
C VAL A 153 -0.85 0.06 -5.97
N TYR A 154 0.17 -0.32 -5.20
CA TYR A 154 0.03 -1.14 -4.01
C TYR A 154 0.37 -0.31 -2.78
N ARG A 155 -0.52 -0.32 -1.78
CA ARG A 155 -0.36 0.42 -0.53
C ARG A 155 -0.12 -0.55 0.62
N ILE A 156 0.79 -0.15 1.51
CA ILE A 156 1.13 -0.87 2.73
C ILE A 156 0.97 0.12 3.88
N ASP A 157 0.10 -0.19 4.83
CA ASP A 157 -0.07 0.52 6.09
C ASP A 157 0.63 -0.29 7.19
N TYR A 158 1.54 0.36 7.90
CA TYR A 158 2.34 -0.21 8.98
C TYR A 158 2.05 0.55 10.28
N ASN A 159 1.92 -0.16 11.40
CA ASN A 159 1.95 0.44 12.71
C ASN A 159 2.65 -0.46 13.72
N GLU A 160 3.32 0.15 14.69
CA GLU A 160 3.99 -0.59 15.76
C GLU A 160 4.01 0.21 17.05
N TYR A 161 3.77 -0.47 18.17
CA TYR A 161 3.92 0.05 19.52
C TYR A 161 4.71 -0.96 20.35
N THR A 162 5.76 -0.49 21.00
CA THR A 162 6.68 -1.31 21.80
C THR A 162 6.85 -0.75 23.21
N GLY A 163 5.78 -0.12 23.75
CA GLY A 163 5.82 0.62 25.00
C GLY A 163 6.16 2.11 24.82
N GLY A 164 6.04 2.88 25.90
CA GLY A 164 6.31 4.33 25.89
C GLY A 164 5.08 5.19 25.58
N ALA A 165 5.31 6.45 25.21
CA ALA A 165 4.27 7.47 25.09
C ALA A 165 3.32 7.25 23.90
N HIS A 166 3.84 6.77 22.76
CA HIS A 166 3.07 6.47 21.56
C HIS A 166 3.84 5.50 20.67
N GLY A 167 3.14 4.90 19.70
CA GLY A 167 3.73 4.06 18.66
C GLY A 167 4.16 4.85 17.43
N ILE A 168 4.55 4.14 16.39
CA ILE A 168 4.80 4.68 15.06
C ILE A 168 3.77 4.11 14.08
N TYR A 169 3.41 4.89 13.06
CA TYR A 169 2.59 4.42 11.96
C TYR A 169 3.07 5.07 10.66
N MET A 170 3.01 4.32 9.57
CA MET A 170 3.54 4.69 8.27
C MET A 170 2.65 4.14 7.17
N ALA A 171 2.65 4.80 6.00
CA ALA A 171 2.17 4.23 4.76
C ALA A 171 3.28 4.24 3.71
N THR A 172 3.39 3.14 2.97
CA THR A 172 4.33 2.97 1.86
C THR A 172 3.58 2.62 0.58
N PHE A 173 4.02 3.17 -0.54
CA PHE A 173 3.42 2.95 -1.85
C PHE A 173 4.41 2.33 -2.83
N LEU A 174 3.94 1.35 -3.59
CA LEU A 174 4.65 0.80 -4.75
C LEU A 174 3.84 1.10 -6.00
N ASN A 175 4.41 1.90 -6.90
CA ASN A 175 3.84 2.13 -8.23
C ASN A 175 4.48 1.15 -9.19
N ILE A 176 3.82 0.06 -9.52
CA ILE A 176 4.43 -1.02 -10.32
C ILE A 176 4.03 -0.87 -11.77
N ASP A 177 5.04 -0.74 -12.62
CA ASP A 177 4.91 -0.88 -14.07
C ASP A 177 4.84 -2.38 -14.39
N LEU A 178 3.67 -2.83 -14.83
CA LEU A 178 3.38 -4.24 -15.09
C LEU A 178 4.05 -4.75 -16.36
N THR A 179 4.47 -3.85 -17.26
CA THR A 179 5.21 -4.20 -18.47
C THR A 179 6.70 -4.43 -18.17
N LEU A 180 7.25 -3.66 -17.24
CA LEU A 180 8.62 -3.78 -16.75
C LEU A 180 8.74 -4.72 -15.54
N MET A 181 7.60 -5.14 -14.97
CA MET A 181 7.48 -5.99 -13.79
C MET A 181 8.26 -5.48 -12.57
N ARG A 182 8.33 -4.16 -12.36
CA ARG A 182 9.07 -3.54 -11.25
C ARG A 182 8.42 -2.25 -10.76
N PRO A 183 8.67 -1.83 -9.50
CA PRO A 183 8.32 -0.50 -9.03
C PRO A 183 9.01 0.60 -9.86
N LEU A 184 8.25 1.65 -10.15
CA LEU A 184 8.68 2.92 -10.68
C LEU A 184 9.29 3.75 -9.57
N ARG A 185 10.37 4.44 -9.91
CA ARG A 185 11.01 5.46 -9.10
C ARG A 185 10.77 6.84 -9.71
N LEU A 186 11.11 7.89 -8.99
CA LEU A 186 10.97 9.27 -9.51
C LEU A 186 11.71 9.48 -10.84
N ASP A 187 12.89 8.87 -11.03
CA ASP A 187 13.66 8.94 -12.27
C ASP A 187 13.07 8.16 -13.46
N ASP A 188 12.09 7.28 -13.22
CA ASP A 188 11.31 6.65 -14.29
C ASP A 188 10.16 7.53 -14.78
N ILE A 189 9.75 8.51 -13.96
CA ILE A 189 8.58 9.36 -14.18
C ILE A 189 9.00 10.76 -14.63
N PHE A 190 10.11 11.27 -14.10
CA PHE A 190 10.58 12.63 -14.32
C PHE A 190 11.93 12.63 -15.05
N VAL A 191 12.12 13.61 -15.94
CA VAL A 191 13.33 13.77 -16.75
C VAL A 191 14.14 15.00 -16.36
N GLY A 192 15.45 14.96 -16.63
CA GLY A 192 16.36 16.06 -16.31
C GLY A 192 16.58 16.24 -14.80
N ASP A 193 17.07 17.41 -14.41
CA ASP A 193 17.30 17.78 -13.02
C ASP A 193 15.98 18.26 -12.37
N TYR A 194 15.04 17.33 -12.18
CA TYR A 194 13.66 17.64 -11.75
C TYR A 194 13.52 18.03 -10.28
N LYS A 195 14.52 17.73 -9.43
CA LYS A 195 14.38 17.78 -7.97
C LYS A 195 13.99 19.17 -7.47
N ASP A 196 14.73 20.21 -7.87
CA ASP A 196 14.46 21.58 -7.42
C ASP A 196 13.09 22.07 -7.92
N ALA A 197 12.77 21.80 -9.19
CA ALA A 197 11.48 22.16 -9.76
C ALA A 197 10.29 21.46 -9.07
N LEU A 198 10.44 20.18 -8.72
CA LEU A 198 9.43 19.46 -7.95
C LEU A 198 9.35 19.96 -6.50
N THR A 199 10.48 20.28 -5.86
CA THR A 199 10.49 20.90 -4.53
C THR A 199 9.66 22.19 -4.52
N ASP A 200 9.87 23.07 -5.51
CA ASP A 200 9.09 24.30 -5.64
C ASP A 200 7.59 24.02 -5.86
N LEU A 201 7.25 23.02 -6.68
CA LEU A 201 5.85 22.64 -6.89
C LEU A 201 5.19 22.10 -5.61
N ILE A 202 5.92 21.32 -4.81
CA ILE A 202 5.43 20.77 -3.53
C ILE A 202 5.19 21.90 -2.52
N TRP A 203 6.13 22.84 -2.38
CA TRP A 203 5.95 24.03 -1.55
C TRP A 203 4.75 24.86 -1.98
N ASN A 204 4.62 25.14 -3.28
CA ASN A 204 3.52 25.91 -3.83
C ASN A 204 2.17 25.23 -3.61
N GLN A 205 2.10 23.91 -3.78
CA GLN A 205 0.87 23.17 -3.54
C GLN A 205 0.51 23.14 -2.05
N LEU A 206 1.48 22.93 -1.15
CA LEU A 206 1.25 23.01 0.29
C LEU A 206 0.74 24.39 0.71
N MET A 207 1.31 25.47 0.16
CA MET A 207 0.83 26.83 0.42
C MET A 207 -0.61 27.01 -0.04
N ALA A 208 -0.95 26.51 -1.24
CA ALA A 208 -2.30 26.57 -1.78
C ALA A 208 -3.31 25.78 -0.91
N ASP A 209 -2.96 24.55 -0.51
CA ASP A 209 -3.80 23.68 0.30
C ASP A 209 -4.07 24.27 1.69
N ASN A 210 -3.07 24.94 2.27
CA ASN A 210 -3.16 25.60 3.58
C ASN A 210 -3.62 27.07 3.50
N LYS A 211 -3.89 27.59 2.30
CA LYS A 211 -4.37 28.97 2.04
C LYS A 211 -3.42 30.05 2.57
N VAL A 212 -2.13 29.83 2.41
CA VAL A 212 -1.05 30.78 2.74
C VAL A 212 -0.25 31.14 1.48
N THR A 213 0.60 32.15 1.55
CA THR A 213 1.35 32.66 0.38
C THR A 213 2.85 32.82 0.64
N THR A 214 3.35 32.35 1.78
CA THR A 214 4.78 32.40 2.13
C THR A 214 5.21 31.08 2.77
N HIS A 215 6.48 30.72 2.61
CA HIS A 215 7.06 29.54 3.27
C HIS A 215 7.06 29.71 4.79
N GLU A 216 7.39 30.90 5.29
CA GLU A 216 7.35 31.24 6.73
C GLU A 216 5.98 30.92 7.36
N ALA A 217 4.88 31.18 6.66
CA ALA A 217 3.55 30.86 7.18
C ALA A 217 3.28 29.34 7.27
N LEU A 218 3.85 28.53 6.38
CA LEU A 218 3.81 27.07 6.50
C LEU A 218 4.72 26.58 7.63
N GLU A 219 5.91 27.16 7.75
CA GLU A 219 6.86 26.83 8.81
C GLU A 219 6.27 27.13 10.20
N ASP A 220 5.60 28.28 10.36
CA ASP A 220 4.86 28.65 11.57
C ASP A 220 3.72 27.66 11.89
N MET A 221 3.17 26.98 10.87
CA MET A 221 2.18 25.91 11.04
C MET A 221 2.81 24.54 11.36
N GLY A 222 4.14 24.43 11.33
CA GLY A 222 4.90 23.22 11.66
C GLY A 222 5.40 22.42 10.45
N TYR A 223 5.16 22.87 9.22
CA TYR A 223 5.77 22.26 8.04
C TYR A 223 7.28 22.55 8.01
N ALA A 224 8.07 21.64 7.46
CA ALA A 224 9.53 21.66 7.46
C ALA A 224 10.22 21.68 8.85
N SER A 225 9.47 21.50 9.95
CA SER A 225 10.05 21.63 11.30
C SER A 225 10.88 20.42 11.74
N THR A 226 10.76 19.28 11.04
CA THR A 226 11.48 18.03 11.34
C THR A 226 12.40 17.57 10.22
N GLY A 227 12.29 18.16 9.03
CA GLY A 227 13.05 17.81 7.84
C GLY A 227 12.68 18.69 6.65
N ASP A 228 13.56 18.74 5.65
CA ASP A 228 13.35 19.56 4.45
C ASP A 228 12.21 19.00 3.59
N ILE A 229 11.39 19.90 3.04
CA ILE A 229 10.37 19.54 2.05
C ILE A 229 11.07 19.34 0.70
N ALA A 230 11.13 18.08 0.26
CA ALA A 230 11.70 17.66 -1.02
C ALA A 230 10.91 16.46 -1.59
N PRO A 231 11.03 16.15 -2.90
CA PRO A 231 10.40 14.98 -3.49
C PRO A 231 10.82 13.68 -2.79
N THR A 232 9.85 12.87 -2.41
CA THR A 232 10.05 11.56 -1.78
C THR A 232 9.75 10.43 -2.75
N GLU A 233 10.48 9.31 -2.63
CA GLU A 233 10.20 8.07 -3.35
C GLU A 233 8.93 7.37 -2.83
N ASN A 234 8.38 7.83 -1.70
CA ASN A 234 7.08 7.40 -1.20
C ASN A 234 5.96 8.23 -1.84
N PHE A 235 5.65 7.93 -3.10
CA PHE A 235 4.60 8.61 -3.85
C PHE A 235 3.61 7.60 -4.41
N TYR A 236 2.45 8.06 -4.87
CA TYR A 236 1.57 7.24 -5.70
C TYR A 236 1.00 8.00 -6.90
N LEU A 237 0.81 7.25 -7.98
CA LEU A 237 0.18 7.73 -9.20
C LEU A 237 -1.34 7.51 -9.16
N SER A 238 -2.09 8.48 -9.65
CA SER A 238 -3.53 8.37 -9.88
C SER A 238 -3.92 9.22 -11.08
N LYS A 239 -5.22 9.29 -11.41
CA LYS A 239 -5.71 10.15 -12.50
C LYS A 239 -5.56 11.64 -12.18
N GLU A 240 -5.50 11.98 -10.90
CA GLU A 240 -5.33 13.35 -10.42
C GLU A 240 -3.90 13.85 -10.62
N GLY A 241 -2.89 12.97 -10.60
CA GLY A 241 -1.49 13.35 -10.73
C GLY A 241 -0.55 12.46 -9.91
N VAL A 242 0.50 13.08 -9.37
CA VAL A 242 1.45 12.43 -8.46
C VAL A 242 1.18 12.92 -7.05
N THR A 243 0.90 12.00 -6.12
CA THR A 243 0.79 12.34 -4.70
C THR A 243 2.06 11.93 -3.97
N PHE A 244 2.77 12.90 -3.41
CA PHE A 244 3.89 12.66 -2.50
C PHE A 244 3.34 12.44 -1.09
N TYR A 245 3.72 11.32 -0.45
CA TYR A 245 3.26 10.95 0.88
C TYR A 245 4.42 11.03 1.88
N TYR A 246 4.32 12.00 2.77
CA TYR A 246 5.25 12.19 3.87
C TYR A 246 4.65 11.54 5.12
N ASN A 247 5.37 10.57 5.67
CA ASN A 247 5.02 9.94 6.94
C ASN A 247 5.20 10.94 8.11
N VAL A 248 4.72 10.55 9.29
CA VAL A 248 5.02 11.31 10.51
C VAL A 248 6.53 11.49 10.67
N TYR A 249 6.95 12.66 11.13
CA TYR A 249 8.35 13.09 11.26
C TYR A 249 9.10 13.40 9.97
N ASP A 250 8.61 13.06 8.78
CA ASP A 250 9.33 13.37 7.54
C ASP A 250 9.51 14.89 7.36
N ILE A 251 8.41 15.65 7.46
CA ILE A 251 8.39 17.11 7.30
C ILE A 251 7.56 17.86 8.34
N THR A 252 6.92 17.15 9.28
CA THR A 252 6.11 17.73 10.37
C THR A 252 6.25 16.92 11.65
N PRO A 253 5.96 17.50 12.84
CA PRO A 253 5.91 16.76 14.08
C PRO A 253 4.82 15.68 14.05
N TYR A 254 5.03 14.59 14.79
CA TYR A 254 4.10 13.45 14.88
C TYR A 254 2.63 13.84 15.10
N SER A 255 2.37 14.85 15.92
CA SER A 255 1.02 15.31 16.27
C SER A 255 0.23 15.85 15.09
N MET A 256 0.88 16.26 14.01
CA MET A 256 0.23 16.72 12.78
C MET A 256 -0.21 15.56 11.87
N GLY A 257 0.32 14.36 12.11
CA GLY A 257 0.10 13.22 11.25
C GLY A 257 0.85 13.30 9.91
N PRO A 258 0.60 12.35 9.00
CA PRO A 258 1.22 12.32 7.69
C PRO A 258 0.68 13.44 6.79
N VAL A 259 1.51 13.92 5.88
CA VAL A 259 1.18 14.99 4.92
C VAL A 259 1.13 14.41 3.51
N LYS A 260 0.09 14.75 2.76
CA LYS A 260 -0.08 14.36 1.35
C LYS A 260 -0.05 15.60 0.49
N VAL A 261 0.76 15.59 -0.57
CA VAL A 261 0.85 16.70 -1.53
C VAL A 261 0.58 16.15 -2.92
N THR A 262 -0.58 16.47 -3.49
CA THR A 262 -0.98 16.02 -4.83
C THR A 262 -0.67 17.10 -5.85
N ILE A 263 0.25 16.81 -6.78
CA ILE A 263 0.58 17.71 -7.89
C ILE A 263 -0.11 17.19 -9.17
N PRO A 264 -1.03 17.96 -9.78
CA PRO A 264 -1.64 17.58 -11.03
C PRO A 264 -0.64 17.44 -12.18
N PHE A 265 -0.87 16.47 -13.07
CA PHE A 265 0.01 16.26 -14.23
C PHE A 265 0.19 17.53 -15.09
N SER A 266 -0.87 18.33 -15.22
CA SER A 266 -0.84 19.61 -15.96
C SER A 266 0.18 20.61 -15.44
N MET A 267 0.55 20.55 -14.15
CA MET A 267 1.58 21.41 -13.55
C MET A 267 3.00 20.87 -13.76
N MET A 268 3.13 19.61 -14.18
CA MET A 268 4.41 18.92 -14.34
C MET A 268 4.71 18.47 -15.77
N GLU A 269 3.88 18.78 -16.77
CA GLU A 269 4.02 18.27 -18.15
C GLU A 269 5.44 18.41 -18.74
N HIS A 270 6.15 19.50 -18.42
CA HIS A 270 7.51 19.76 -18.90
C HIS A 270 8.61 18.96 -18.17
N LEU A 271 8.27 18.36 -17.02
CA LEU A 271 9.15 17.50 -16.21
C LEU A 271 8.86 16.01 -16.45
N LEU A 272 7.68 15.66 -16.97
CA LEU A 272 7.28 14.26 -17.16
C LEU A 272 8.08 13.60 -18.28
N GLY A 273 8.50 12.36 -18.04
CA GLY A 273 9.12 11.48 -19.02
C GLY A 273 8.13 10.86 -20.00
N SER A 274 8.64 9.96 -20.84
CA SER A 274 7.85 9.28 -21.88
C SER A 274 7.32 7.90 -21.46
N ASN A 275 7.25 7.61 -20.14
CA ASN A 275 6.67 6.35 -19.68
C ASN A 275 5.19 6.24 -20.11
N PRO A 276 4.78 5.18 -20.83
CA PRO A 276 3.41 5.02 -21.33
C PRO A 276 2.33 5.13 -20.25
N ILE A 277 2.61 4.68 -19.02
CA ILE A 277 1.67 4.75 -17.88
C ILE A 277 1.20 6.18 -17.62
N LEU A 278 2.09 7.17 -17.77
CA LEU A 278 1.73 8.58 -17.60
C LEU A 278 0.74 9.03 -18.69
N GLY A 279 0.90 8.54 -19.91
CA GLY A 279 -0.06 8.78 -20.99
C GLY A 279 -1.42 8.13 -20.71
N GLU A 280 -1.43 6.95 -20.10
CA GLU A 280 -2.66 6.24 -19.77
C GLU A 280 -3.46 6.89 -18.65
N LEU A 281 -2.79 7.45 -17.64
CA LEU A 281 -3.43 8.13 -16.51
C LEU A 281 -4.00 9.50 -16.88
N LYS A 282 -3.40 10.18 -17.85
CA LYS A 282 -3.82 11.51 -18.33
C LYS A 282 -5.05 11.48 -19.25
N ASN A 283 -5.42 10.31 -19.77
CA ASN A 283 -6.54 10.12 -20.71
C ASN A 283 -7.76 9.50 -20.04
#